data_AF-A0A852KT41-F1
#
_entry.id   AF-A0A852KT41-F1
#
_cell.length_a   1.000
_cell.length_b   1.000
_cell.length_c   1.000
_cell.angle_alpha   90.00
_cell.angle_beta   90.00
_cell.angle_gamma   90.00
#
_symmetry.space_group_name_H-M   'P 1'
#
loop_
_entity.id
_entity.type
_entity.pdbx_description
1 polymer ?
#
loop_
_entity_poly.entity_id
_entity_poly.type
_entity_poly.pdbx_seq_one_letter_code
_entity_poly.pdbx_strand_id
1 'polypeptide(L)'
;VMAEGAGGGPRLAELLAAGRRLWEEVESGTEPSSGAPAVQEKVRQGLDALRRAAAMVEQLELFSDNEELEEIASADLKYVPLPALLGALTLRQVDPRRRLEHLQSARHHFWRFLKLCSGYGLGSFPLPPAASPTEDNDEPGSPAPGGPAAQPSLVAMAASRQAKIERYKQKKELENRLASLATFVESEQADEDQIREFYILQIQKWINTSLEEVESIDQEIVLLKSRGTSKQPSAPPHGAPRQARAPLKPFILTRDAAQAKVFGAGYPALPTLTVDDWYEQRRTHGLVASQ
;
A
#
# COMPACT_ATOMS: atom_id res chain seq x y z
N VAL A 1 -23.75 51.40 -18.64
CA VAL A 1 -23.82 51.30 -17.16
C VAL A 1 -23.50 49.86 -16.82
N MET A 2 -22.20 49.54 -16.75
CA MET A 2 -21.43 49.31 -15.52
C MET A 2 -21.86 48.04 -14.76
N ALA A 3 -21.09 46.98 -14.99
CA ALA A 3 -20.58 45.97 -14.05
C ALA A 3 -21.54 45.27 -13.05
N GLU A 4 -21.81 43.99 -13.33
CA GLU A 4 -21.80 42.85 -12.40
C GLU A 4 -21.17 41.70 -13.19
N GLY A 5 -20.21 40.88 -12.77
CA GLY A 5 -19.50 40.66 -11.53
C GLY A 5 -18.73 39.35 -11.76
N ALA A 6 -17.47 39.44 -12.17
CA ALA A 6 -16.58 38.29 -12.30
C ALA A 6 -16.30 37.71 -10.90
N GLY A 7 -16.97 36.62 -10.54
CA GLY A 7 -16.88 36.04 -9.18
C GLY A 7 -17.34 34.59 -9.09
N GLY A 8 -17.16 33.78 -10.14
CA GLY A 8 -17.40 32.33 -10.06
C GLY A 8 -16.19 31.63 -9.48
N GLY A 9 -16.35 30.95 -8.33
CA GLY A 9 -15.32 30.04 -7.82
C GLY A 9 -14.97 28.93 -8.82
N PRO A 10 -13.86 28.19 -8.60
CA PRO A 10 -13.45 27.10 -9.49
C PRO A 10 -14.55 26.04 -9.62
N ARG A 11 -14.69 25.48 -10.82
CA ARG A 11 -15.71 24.48 -11.15
C ARG A 11 -15.35 23.13 -10.53
N LEU A 12 -16.34 22.25 -10.34
CA LEU A 12 -16.14 20.90 -9.79
C LEU A 12 -15.08 20.10 -10.56
N ALA A 13 -15.14 20.11 -11.90
CA ALA A 13 -14.16 19.44 -12.74
C ALA A 13 -12.74 20.01 -12.57
N GLU A 14 -12.60 21.33 -12.40
CA GLU A 14 -11.31 22.00 -12.19
C GLU A 14 -10.72 21.64 -10.82
N LEU A 15 -11.55 21.57 -9.78
CA LEU A 15 -11.13 21.15 -8.44
C LEU A 15 -10.66 19.69 -8.43
N LEU A 16 -11.38 18.79 -9.09
CA LEU A 16 -10.96 17.40 -9.24
C LEU A 16 -9.63 17.31 -10.00
N ALA A 17 -9.51 18.00 -11.14
CA ALA A 17 -8.30 17.98 -11.95
C ALA A 17 -7.09 18.52 -11.17
N ALA A 18 -7.26 19.63 -10.43
CA ALA A 18 -6.22 20.19 -9.57
C ALA A 18 -5.81 19.21 -8.46
N GLY A 19 -6.78 18.58 -7.78
CA GLY A 19 -6.53 17.59 -6.73
C GLY A 19 -5.79 16.35 -7.25
N ARG A 20 -6.19 15.82 -8.41
CA ARG A 20 -5.52 14.68 -9.07
C ARG A 20 -4.08 15.02 -9.46
N ARG A 21 -3.87 16.16 -10.12
CA ARG A 21 -2.53 16.62 -10.51
C ARG A 21 -1.61 16.75 -9.30
N LEU A 22 -2.09 17.38 -8.22
CA LEU A 22 -1.29 17.55 -6.99
C LEU A 22 -0.99 16.19 -6.32
N TRP A 23 -1.93 15.25 -6.35
CA TRP A 23 -1.68 13.88 -5.86
C TRP A 23 -0.62 13.15 -6.69
N GLU A 24 -0.70 13.21 -8.02
CA GLU A 24 0.29 12.63 -8.94
C GLU A 24 1.67 13.27 -8.76
N GLU A 25 1.75 14.60 -8.60
CA GLU A 25 2.99 15.31 -8.31
C GLU A 25 3.61 14.91 -6.96
N VAL A 26 2.79 14.63 -5.95
CA VAL A 26 3.25 14.15 -4.65
C VAL A 26 3.71 12.70 -4.73
N GLU A 27 3.06 11.87 -5.54
CA GLU A 27 3.39 10.45 -5.67
C GLU A 27 4.61 10.20 -6.57
N SER A 28 4.76 10.97 -7.64
CA SER A 28 5.91 10.94 -8.57
C SER A 28 7.11 11.77 -8.10
N GLY A 29 6.94 12.55 -7.04
CA GLY A 29 7.87 13.58 -6.61
C GLY A 29 9.30 13.07 -6.43
N THR A 30 10.26 13.85 -6.94
CA THR A 30 11.70 13.60 -6.84
C THR A 30 12.33 14.18 -5.56
N GLU A 31 11.51 14.81 -4.71
CA GLU A 31 11.94 15.44 -3.48
C GLU A 31 12.50 14.40 -2.49
N PRO A 32 13.60 14.71 -1.78
CA PRO A 32 14.30 13.74 -0.94
C PRO A 32 13.53 13.33 0.32
N SER A 33 12.48 14.07 0.70
CA SER A 33 11.67 13.79 1.88
C SER A 33 10.21 14.16 1.68
N SER A 34 9.30 13.27 2.10
CA SER A 34 7.87 13.52 2.14
C SER A 34 7.48 14.67 3.07
N GLY A 35 8.31 14.98 4.08
CA GLY A 35 8.10 16.07 5.01
C GLY A 35 8.61 17.44 4.54
N ALA A 36 9.16 17.54 3.32
CA ALA A 36 9.64 18.82 2.79
C ALA A 36 8.49 19.85 2.70
N PRO A 37 8.72 21.13 3.04
CA PRO A 37 7.66 22.15 3.03
C PRO A 37 6.93 22.27 1.69
N ALA A 38 7.65 22.15 0.57
CA ALA A 38 7.07 22.18 -0.76
C ALA A 38 6.11 21.00 -1.02
N VAL A 39 6.47 19.79 -0.57
CA VAL A 39 5.60 18.60 -0.70
C VAL A 39 4.36 18.75 0.18
N GLN A 40 4.54 19.17 1.43
CA GLN A 40 3.42 19.34 2.37
C GLN A 40 2.47 20.47 1.94
N GLU A 41 2.98 21.52 1.30
CA GLU A 41 2.13 22.57 0.71
C GLU A 41 1.30 22.03 -0.46
N LYS A 42 1.86 21.18 -1.34
CA LYS A 42 1.08 20.49 -2.38
C LYS A 42 0.01 19.58 -1.80
N VAL A 43 0.34 18.81 -0.75
CA VAL A 43 -0.63 17.97 -0.03
C VAL A 43 -1.77 18.82 0.53
N ARG A 44 -1.46 19.95 1.17
CA ARG A 44 -2.46 20.88 1.72
C ARG A 44 -3.37 21.46 0.64
N GLN A 45 -2.80 21.92 -0.48
CA GLN A 45 -3.55 22.46 -1.62
C GLN A 45 -4.44 21.39 -2.26
N GLY A 46 -3.94 20.16 -2.42
CA GLY A 46 -4.71 19.05 -2.97
C GLY A 46 -5.88 18.67 -2.07
N LEU A 47 -5.65 18.62 -0.75
CA LEU A 47 -6.72 18.36 0.22
C LEU A 47 -7.79 19.46 0.21
N ASP A 48 -7.42 20.74 0.09
CA ASP A 48 -8.39 21.84 -0.03
C ASP A 48 -9.24 21.69 -1.29
N ALA A 49 -8.60 21.46 -2.44
CA ALA A 49 -9.29 21.29 -3.71
C ALA A 49 -10.28 20.10 -3.68
N LEU A 50 -9.84 18.95 -3.17
CA LEU A 50 -10.67 17.75 -3.10
C LEU A 50 -11.79 17.86 -2.06
N ARG A 51 -11.59 18.54 -0.92
CA ARG A 51 -12.66 18.77 0.07
C ARG A 51 -13.76 19.65 -0.51
N ARG A 52 -13.38 20.68 -1.26
CA ARG A 52 -14.33 21.54 -1.96
C ARG A 52 -15.07 20.79 -3.07
N ALA A 53 -14.36 19.97 -3.84
CA ALA A 53 -15.00 19.09 -4.81
C ALA A 53 -16.01 18.14 -4.13
N ALA A 54 -15.66 17.59 -2.95
CA ALA A 54 -16.52 16.64 -2.24
C ALA A 54 -17.80 17.31 -1.74
N ALA A 55 -17.68 18.53 -1.20
CA ALA A 55 -18.84 19.33 -0.81
C ALA A 55 -19.74 19.65 -2.02
N MET A 56 -19.17 19.95 -3.18
CA MET A 56 -19.96 20.19 -4.40
C MET A 56 -20.66 18.92 -4.90
N VAL A 57 -19.99 17.76 -4.88
CA VAL A 57 -20.61 16.47 -5.25
C VAL A 57 -21.79 16.14 -4.34
N GLU A 58 -21.65 16.39 -3.04
CA GLU A 58 -22.71 16.19 -2.04
C GLU A 58 -23.87 17.18 -2.26
N GLN A 59 -23.59 18.44 -2.56
CA GLN A 59 -24.63 19.45 -2.86
C GLN A 59 -25.38 19.18 -4.17
N LEU A 60 -24.72 18.56 -5.14
CA LEU A 60 -25.32 18.18 -6.42
C LEU A 60 -26.06 16.84 -6.35
N GLU A 61 -25.93 16.11 -5.22
CA GLU A 61 -26.52 14.78 -5.01
C GLU A 61 -26.19 13.82 -6.17
N LEU A 62 -24.96 13.88 -6.71
CA LEU A 62 -24.56 13.09 -7.90
C LEU A 62 -24.60 11.57 -7.68
N PHE A 63 -24.62 11.14 -6.42
CA PHE A 63 -24.63 9.73 -6.05
C PHE A 63 -25.61 9.50 -4.91
N SER A 64 -26.46 8.49 -5.06
CA SER A 64 -27.41 8.02 -4.06
C SER A 64 -27.22 6.54 -3.75
N ASP A 65 -27.50 6.14 -2.50
CA ASP A 65 -27.41 4.75 -2.05
C ASP A 65 -28.43 3.82 -2.77
N ASN A 66 -29.42 4.37 -3.49
CA ASN A 66 -30.49 3.62 -4.16
C ASN A 66 -30.42 3.62 -5.70
N GLU A 67 -29.36 4.17 -6.29
CA GLU A 67 -29.20 4.24 -7.75
C GLU A 67 -28.44 3.03 -8.30
N GLU A 68 -28.74 2.66 -9.54
CA GLU A 68 -27.98 1.66 -10.30
C GLU A 68 -26.82 2.34 -11.05
N LEU A 69 -25.77 1.57 -11.38
CA LEU A 69 -24.58 2.11 -12.06
C LEU A 69 -24.95 2.72 -13.43
N GLU A 70 -25.91 2.12 -14.11
CA GLU A 70 -26.48 2.55 -15.39
C GLU A 70 -27.11 3.93 -15.34
N GLU A 71 -27.55 4.38 -14.17
CA GLU A 71 -28.17 5.70 -13.97
C GLU A 71 -27.14 6.84 -13.85
N ILE A 72 -25.88 6.50 -13.59
CA ILE A 72 -24.78 7.47 -13.50
C ILE A 72 -24.29 7.84 -14.90
N ALA A 73 -24.32 9.12 -15.23
CA ALA A 73 -23.73 9.63 -16.47
C ALA A 73 -22.22 9.33 -16.54
N SER A 74 -21.73 8.93 -17.71
CA SER A 74 -20.32 8.56 -17.92
C SER A 74 -19.35 9.68 -17.52
N ALA A 75 -19.76 10.95 -17.66
CA ALA A 75 -18.98 12.11 -17.27
C ALA A 75 -18.83 12.30 -15.75
N ASP A 76 -19.75 11.72 -14.94
CA ASP A 76 -19.79 11.88 -13.49
C ASP A 76 -19.08 10.73 -12.75
N LEU A 77 -18.85 9.60 -13.40
CA LEU A 77 -18.06 8.47 -12.86
C LEU A 77 -16.66 8.89 -12.38
N LYS A 78 -16.07 9.94 -12.97
CA LYS A 78 -14.79 10.51 -12.55
C LYS A 78 -14.78 11.06 -11.12
N TYR A 79 -15.95 11.35 -10.54
CA TYR A 79 -16.09 11.84 -9.17
C TYR A 79 -16.26 10.70 -8.15
N VAL A 80 -16.56 9.46 -8.56
CA VAL A 80 -16.69 8.31 -7.65
C VAL A 80 -15.41 8.08 -6.82
N PRO A 81 -14.18 8.14 -7.36
CA PRO A 81 -12.96 7.95 -6.59
C PRO A 81 -12.57 9.11 -5.66
N LEU A 82 -13.36 10.18 -5.59
CA LEU A 82 -13.02 11.38 -4.84
C LEU A 82 -12.74 11.11 -3.34
N PRO A 83 -13.52 10.27 -2.62
CA PRO A 83 -13.19 9.93 -1.24
C PRO A 83 -11.87 9.14 -1.16
N ALA A 84 -11.59 8.24 -2.10
CA ALA A 84 -10.31 7.50 -2.11
C ALA A 84 -9.10 8.44 -2.32
N LEU A 85 -9.21 9.42 -3.22
CA LEU A 85 -8.19 10.46 -3.42
C LEU A 85 -7.97 11.30 -2.15
N LEU A 86 -9.04 11.66 -1.44
CA LEU A 86 -8.96 12.33 -0.13
C LEU A 86 -8.22 11.47 0.89
N GLY A 87 -8.53 10.17 0.97
CA GLY A 87 -7.83 9.22 1.82
C GLY A 87 -6.34 9.14 1.48
N ALA A 88 -6.01 9.00 0.21
CA ALA A 88 -4.64 8.91 -0.27
C ALA A 88 -3.80 10.15 0.06
N LEU A 89 -4.31 11.36 -0.19
CA LEU A 89 -3.61 12.60 0.21
C LEU A 89 -3.54 12.78 1.72
N THR A 90 -4.57 12.34 2.46
CA THR A 90 -4.56 12.40 3.93
C THR A 90 -3.39 11.60 4.51
N LEU A 91 -3.07 10.45 3.91
CA LEU A 91 -1.92 9.62 4.30
C LEU A 91 -0.56 10.28 4.02
N ARG A 92 -0.48 11.26 3.11
CA ARG A 92 0.74 12.00 2.77
C ARG A 92 1.03 13.17 3.73
N GLN A 93 0.12 13.49 4.65
CA GLN A 93 0.38 14.52 5.67
C GLN A 93 1.40 14.04 6.70
N VAL A 94 2.42 14.86 6.95
CA VAL A 94 3.49 14.58 7.92
C VAL A 94 3.30 15.43 9.17
N ASP A 95 2.57 14.87 10.14
CA ASP A 95 2.48 15.40 11.51
C ASP A 95 2.43 14.22 12.49
N PRO A 96 3.55 13.88 13.17
CA PRO A 96 3.59 12.77 14.11
C PRO A 96 2.59 12.87 15.26
N ARG A 97 2.21 14.09 15.67
CA ARG A 97 1.25 14.29 16.78
C ARG A 97 -0.17 13.94 16.35
N ARG A 98 -0.47 14.16 15.07
CA ARG A 98 -1.80 13.94 14.48
C ARG A 98 -1.88 12.70 13.60
N ARG A 99 -0.83 11.86 13.57
CA ARG A 99 -0.78 10.67 12.71
C ARG A 99 -1.98 9.75 12.92
N LEU A 100 -2.40 9.54 14.17
CA LEU A 100 -3.58 8.72 14.47
C LEU A 100 -4.86 9.32 13.87
N GLU A 101 -5.07 10.64 14.01
CA GLU A 101 -6.20 11.35 13.39
C GLU A 101 -6.17 11.21 11.86
N HIS A 102 -4.99 11.35 11.25
CA HIS A 102 -4.83 11.21 9.80
C HIS A 102 -5.17 9.78 9.33
N LEU A 103 -4.73 8.76 10.07
CA LEU A 103 -5.04 7.36 9.76
C LEU A 103 -6.54 7.07 9.87
N GLN A 104 -7.19 7.52 10.94
CA GLN A 104 -8.63 7.34 11.14
C GLN A 104 -9.44 8.07 10.05
N SER A 105 -9.06 9.30 9.73
CA SER A 105 -9.68 10.08 8.65
C SER A 105 -9.47 9.42 7.28
N ALA A 106 -8.26 8.94 6.97
CA ALA A 106 -7.98 8.25 5.71
C ALA A 106 -8.78 6.93 5.60
N ARG A 107 -8.84 6.15 6.67
CA ARG A 107 -9.64 4.91 6.73
C ARG A 107 -11.12 5.19 6.46
N HIS A 108 -11.67 6.22 7.09
CA HIS A 108 -13.06 6.62 6.88
C HIS A 108 -13.32 6.99 5.41
N HIS A 109 -12.41 7.75 4.80
CA HIS A 109 -12.49 8.12 3.38
C HIS A 109 -12.44 6.91 2.44
N PHE A 110 -11.51 5.97 2.65
CA PHE A 110 -11.45 4.74 1.87
C PHE A 110 -12.68 3.86 2.08
N TRP A 111 -13.15 3.71 3.32
CA TRP A 111 -14.36 2.94 3.61
C TRP A 111 -15.60 3.54 2.94
N ARG A 112 -15.77 4.88 2.97
CA ARG A 112 -16.89 5.55 2.27
C ARG A 112 -16.86 5.26 0.77
N PHE A 113 -15.68 5.32 0.15
CA PHE A 113 -15.51 4.96 -1.26
C PHE A 113 -15.83 3.48 -1.54
N LEU A 114 -15.34 2.57 -0.71
CA LEU A 114 -15.61 1.13 -0.86
C LEU A 114 -17.10 0.82 -0.67
N LYS A 115 -17.77 1.44 0.30
CA LYS A 115 -19.22 1.30 0.49
C LYS A 115 -19.96 1.75 -0.77
N LEU A 116 -19.60 2.92 -1.31
CA LEU A 116 -20.20 3.47 -2.53
C LEU A 116 -20.02 2.50 -3.72
N CYS A 117 -18.79 2.01 -3.93
CA CYS A 117 -18.51 1.06 -5.00
C CYS A 117 -19.27 -0.27 -4.86
N SER A 118 -19.44 -0.74 -3.62
CA SER A 118 -20.24 -1.93 -3.35
C SER A 118 -21.72 -1.71 -3.62
N GLY A 119 -22.27 -0.52 -3.34
CA GLY A 119 -23.66 -0.18 -3.62
C GLY A 119 -23.98 -0.20 -5.11
N TYR A 120 -23.09 0.37 -5.92
CA TYR A 120 -23.22 0.41 -7.38
C TYR A 120 -22.72 -0.84 -8.13
N GLY A 121 -22.27 -1.89 -7.43
CA GLY A 121 -21.75 -3.09 -8.09
C GLY A 121 -20.47 -2.88 -8.92
N LEU A 122 -19.69 -1.83 -8.63
CA LEU A 122 -18.46 -1.47 -9.35
C LEU A 122 -17.28 -2.44 -9.11
N GLY A 123 -17.44 -3.39 -8.18
CA GLY A 123 -16.49 -4.47 -7.93
C GLY A 123 -17.04 -5.52 -6.97
N SER A 124 -16.43 -6.72 -6.99
CA SER A 124 -16.75 -7.80 -6.06
C SER A 124 -15.63 -7.96 -5.04
N PHE A 125 -15.89 -7.50 -3.82
CA PHE A 125 -14.94 -7.57 -2.71
C PHE A 125 -15.69 -7.60 -1.37
N PRO A 126 -15.10 -8.19 -0.32
CA PRO A 126 -15.66 -8.09 1.03
C PRO A 126 -15.47 -6.67 1.55
N LEU A 127 -16.58 -5.98 1.87
CA LEU A 127 -16.51 -4.65 2.48
C LEU A 127 -15.86 -4.74 3.88
N PRO A 128 -14.77 -4.00 4.15
CA PRO A 128 -14.18 -3.96 5.48
C PRO A 128 -15.15 -3.39 6.53
N PRO A 129 -15.03 -3.77 7.81
CA PRO A 129 -15.84 -3.20 8.89
C PRO A 129 -15.73 -1.66 8.95
N ALA A 130 -16.86 -1.00 9.23
CA ALA A 130 -16.94 0.46 9.31
C ALA A 130 -16.04 1.03 10.41
N ALA A 131 -16.02 0.39 11.57
CA ALA A 131 -15.12 0.71 12.67
C ALA A 131 -13.74 0.08 12.46
N SER A 132 -12.69 0.75 12.92
CA SER A 132 -11.37 0.14 13.01
C SER A 132 -11.38 -0.95 14.10
N PRO A 133 -10.57 -2.03 14.01
CA PRO A 133 -10.59 -3.17 14.94
C PRO A 133 -10.29 -2.84 16.41
N THR A 134 -10.10 -1.56 16.73
CA THR A 134 -9.71 -1.04 18.05
C THR A 134 -10.67 0.03 18.58
N GLU A 135 -11.85 0.21 17.98
CA GLU A 135 -12.89 1.14 18.46
C GLU A 135 -13.88 0.49 19.44
N ASP A 136 -14.04 -0.84 19.43
CA ASP A 136 -15.02 -1.56 20.27
C ASP A 136 -14.43 -2.61 21.24
N ASN A 137 -13.10 -2.78 21.32
CA ASN A 137 -12.47 -3.81 22.17
C ASN A 137 -11.92 -3.28 23.50
N ASP A 138 -12.72 -2.49 24.23
CA ASP A 138 -12.55 -2.25 25.68
C ASP A 138 -13.24 -3.34 26.52
N GLU A 139 -13.38 -4.56 25.98
CA GLU A 139 -13.82 -5.73 26.76
C GLU A 139 -12.59 -6.59 27.13
N PRO A 140 -12.24 -6.70 28.43
CA PRO A 140 -11.10 -7.50 28.87
C PRO A 140 -11.50 -8.98 28.88
N GLY A 141 -11.54 -9.62 27.71
CA GLY A 141 -12.07 -10.98 27.66
C GLY A 141 -12.18 -11.62 26.28
N SER A 142 -11.10 -11.65 25.50
CA SER A 142 -10.99 -12.68 24.47
C SER A 142 -9.56 -13.24 24.47
N PRO A 143 -9.38 -14.54 24.73
CA PRO A 143 -8.06 -15.14 24.72
C PRO A 143 -7.55 -15.11 23.29
N ALA A 144 -6.38 -14.50 23.10
CA ALA A 144 -5.57 -14.73 21.92
C ALA A 144 -5.46 -16.26 21.72
N PRO A 145 -5.61 -16.78 20.50
CA PRO A 145 -5.23 -18.16 20.22
C PRO A 145 -3.69 -18.23 20.20
N GLY A 146 -3.10 -18.16 21.39
CA GLY A 146 -1.71 -18.49 21.67
C GLY A 146 -1.53 -20.00 21.70
N GLY A 147 -1.78 -20.66 20.56
CA GLY A 147 -1.27 -21.99 20.29
C GLY A 147 0.08 -21.88 19.58
N PRO A 148 1.03 -22.83 19.77
CA PRO A 148 2.27 -22.85 19.01
C PRO A 148 1.91 -22.83 17.51
N ALA A 149 2.46 -21.85 16.78
CA ALA A 149 2.19 -21.64 15.37
C ALA A 149 2.37 -22.95 14.60
N ALA A 150 1.24 -23.58 14.22
CA ALA A 150 1.25 -24.68 13.30
C ALA A 150 1.85 -24.15 11.99
N GLN A 151 3.02 -24.67 11.61
CA GLN A 151 3.66 -24.34 10.35
C GLN A 151 2.61 -24.50 9.24
N PRO A 152 2.32 -23.45 8.45
CA PRO A 152 1.31 -23.54 7.40
C PRO A 152 1.71 -24.68 6.46
N SER A 153 0.76 -25.55 6.11
CA SER A 153 1.05 -26.69 5.24
C SER A 153 1.62 -26.20 3.90
N LEU A 154 2.48 -26.99 3.25
CA LEU A 154 3.01 -26.66 1.93
C LEU A 154 1.90 -26.34 0.92
N VAL A 155 0.73 -26.96 1.08
CA VAL A 155 -0.47 -26.71 0.27
C VAL A 155 -1.04 -25.31 0.56
N ALA A 156 -1.15 -24.92 1.84
CA ALA A 156 -1.60 -23.57 2.22
C ALA A 156 -0.63 -22.49 1.73
N MET A 157 0.68 -22.75 1.77
CA MET A 157 1.70 -21.84 1.24
C MET A 157 1.62 -21.73 -0.30
N ALA A 158 1.41 -22.85 -1.00
CA ALA A 158 1.22 -22.86 -2.45
C ALA A 158 -0.04 -22.09 -2.86
N ALA A 159 -1.16 -22.29 -2.15
CA ALA A 159 -2.41 -21.57 -2.39
C ALA A 159 -2.26 -20.05 -2.16
N SER A 160 -1.60 -19.66 -1.05
CA SER A 160 -1.32 -18.25 -0.75
C SER A 160 -0.43 -17.60 -1.82
N ARG A 161 0.62 -18.31 -2.27
CA ARG A 161 1.46 -17.85 -3.38
C ARG A 161 0.67 -17.69 -4.67
N GLN A 162 -0.17 -18.66 -5.01
CA GLN A 162 -0.97 -18.64 -6.22
C GLN A 162 -1.97 -17.48 -6.22
N ALA A 163 -2.67 -17.24 -5.11
CA ALA A 163 -3.59 -16.11 -4.95
C ALA A 163 -2.86 -14.75 -5.12
N LYS A 164 -1.64 -14.63 -4.60
CA LYS A 164 -0.83 -13.41 -4.78
C LYS A 164 -0.40 -13.20 -6.23
N ILE A 165 -0.04 -14.27 -6.93
CA ILE A 165 0.30 -14.21 -8.36
C ILE A 165 -0.92 -13.79 -9.18
N GLU A 166 -2.09 -14.37 -8.89
CA GLU A 166 -3.32 -14.04 -9.59
C GLU A 166 -3.74 -12.59 -9.39
N ARG A 167 -3.74 -12.10 -8.14
CA ARG A 167 -3.98 -10.68 -7.84
C ARG A 167 -3.01 -9.76 -8.56
N TYR A 168 -1.72 -10.10 -8.59
CA TYR A 168 -0.72 -9.32 -9.32
C TYR A 168 -1.00 -9.29 -10.83
N LYS A 169 -1.38 -10.44 -11.42
CA LYS A 169 -1.76 -10.52 -12.84
C LYS A 169 -2.98 -9.66 -13.15
N GLN A 170 -4.03 -9.73 -12.33
CA GLN A 170 -5.24 -8.93 -12.48
C GLN A 170 -4.94 -7.43 -12.38
N LYS A 171 -4.15 -7.01 -11.38
CA LYS A 171 -3.70 -5.62 -11.21
C LYS A 171 -2.94 -5.13 -12.45
N LYS A 172 -2.01 -5.94 -12.96
CA LYS A 172 -1.22 -5.61 -14.15
C LYS A 172 -2.05 -5.53 -15.43
N GLU A 173 -3.00 -6.44 -15.61
CA GLU A 173 -3.92 -6.40 -16.75
C GLU A 173 -4.80 -5.16 -16.73
N LEU A 174 -5.36 -4.82 -15.56
CA LEU A 174 -6.14 -3.61 -15.35
C LEU A 174 -5.32 -2.35 -15.69
N GLU A 175 -4.09 -2.26 -15.17
CA GLU A 175 -3.19 -1.14 -15.44
C GLU A 175 -2.85 -1.01 -16.94
N ASN A 176 -2.60 -2.13 -17.63
CA ASN A 176 -2.35 -2.12 -19.07
C ASN A 176 -3.56 -1.63 -19.87
N ARG A 177 -4.77 -2.09 -19.52
CA ARG A 177 -6.01 -1.63 -20.18
C ARG A 177 -6.25 -0.14 -19.95
N LEU A 178 -6.08 0.34 -18.72
CA LEU A 178 -6.15 1.77 -18.40
C LEU A 178 -5.15 2.57 -19.22
N ALA A 179 -3.89 2.13 -19.33
CA ALA A 179 -2.88 2.83 -20.12
C ALA A 179 -3.27 2.90 -21.60
N SER A 180 -3.87 1.85 -22.16
CA SER A 180 -4.35 1.89 -23.55
C SER A 180 -5.50 2.89 -23.72
N LEU A 181 -6.55 2.84 -22.90
CA LEU A 181 -7.70 3.72 -22.99
C LEU A 181 -7.37 5.18 -22.67
N ALA A 182 -6.44 5.43 -21.74
CA ALA A 182 -6.00 6.79 -21.39
C ALA A 182 -5.54 7.56 -22.64
N THR A 183 -4.77 6.91 -23.53
CA THR A 183 -4.28 7.56 -24.75
C THR A 183 -5.40 8.01 -25.70
N PHE A 184 -6.50 7.25 -25.79
CA PHE A 184 -7.67 7.59 -26.59
C PHE A 184 -8.52 8.68 -25.93
N VAL A 185 -8.67 8.63 -24.61
CA VAL A 185 -9.42 9.64 -23.84
C VAL A 185 -8.71 10.98 -23.85
N GLU A 186 -7.38 11.00 -23.66
CA GLU A 186 -6.56 12.22 -23.68
C GLU A 186 -6.46 12.86 -25.08
N SER A 187 -6.57 12.05 -26.14
CA SER A 187 -6.60 12.55 -27.53
C SER A 187 -8.00 12.93 -28.02
N GLU A 188 -9.02 12.87 -27.15
CA GLU A 188 -10.43 13.12 -27.47
C GLU A 188 -10.96 12.23 -28.62
N GLN A 189 -10.34 11.07 -28.83
CA GLN A 189 -10.73 10.09 -29.85
C GLN A 189 -11.62 8.98 -29.29
N ALA A 190 -11.76 8.90 -27.97
CA ALA A 190 -12.60 7.91 -27.31
C ALA A 190 -14.09 8.20 -27.50
N ASP A 191 -14.86 7.18 -27.85
CA ASP A 191 -16.32 7.24 -27.82
C ASP A 191 -16.86 7.18 -26.37
N GLU A 192 -18.18 7.35 -26.20
CA GLU A 192 -18.81 7.38 -24.88
C GLU A 192 -18.60 6.06 -24.11
N ASP A 193 -18.68 4.92 -24.79
CA ASP A 193 -18.51 3.59 -24.20
C ASP A 193 -17.08 3.41 -23.69
N GLN A 194 -16.08 3.84 -24.46
CA GLN A 194 -14.67 3.81 -24.07
C GLN A 194 -14.37 4.76 -22.89
N ILE A 195 -14.98 5.95 -22.88
CA ILE A 195 -14.86 6.88 -21.74
C ILE A 195 -15.47 6.26 -20.48
N ARG A 196 -16.63 5.62 -20.60
CA ARG A 196 -17.29 4.93 -19.49
C ARG A 196 -16.45 3.78 -18.97
N GLU A 197 -15.94 2.93 -19.86
CA GLU A 197 -15.05 1.81 -19.52
C GLU A 197 -13.79 2.32 -18.80
N PHE A 198 -13.17 3.38 -19.32
CA PHE A 198 -12.00 4.00 -18.71
C PHE A 198 -12.25 4.40 -17.25
N TYR A 199 -13.36 5.09 -16.97
CA TYR A 199 -13.68 5.49 -15.60
C TYR A 199 -14.02 4.31 -14.69
N ILE A 200 -14.72 3.28 -15.20
CA ILE A 200 -15.00 2.06 -14.44
C ILE A 200 -13.69 1.35 -14.06
N LEU A 201 -12.76 1.17 -15.01
CA LEU A 201 -11.45 0.58 -14.72
C LEU A 201 -10.65 1.44 -13.73
N GLN A 202 -10.75 2.76 -13.83
CA GLN A 202 -10.09 3.67 -12.90
C GLN A 202 -10.65 3.52 -11.49
N ILE A 203 -11.97 3.34 -11.34
CA ILE A 203 -12.61 3.03 -10.07
C ILE A 203 -12.14 1.68 -9.55
N GLN A 204 -12.08 0.64 -10.38
CA GLN A 204 -11.59 -0.68 -9.97
C GLN A 204 -10.14 -0.67 -9.50
N LYS A 205 -9.27 0.14 -10.14
CA LYS A 205 -7.91 0.40 -9.64
C LYS A 205 -7.97 0.95 -8.22
N TRP A 206 -8.79 1.98 -7.99
CA TRP A 206 -8.95 2.60 -6.68
C TRP A 206 -9.56 1.67 -5.64
N ILE A 207 -10.45 0.74 -6.02
CA ILE A 207 -10.98 -0.30 -5.11
C ILE A 207 -9.83 -1.14 -4.58
N ASN A 208 -8.97 -1.66 -5.48
CA ASN A 208 -7.83 -2.48 -5.08
C ASN A 208 -6.86 -1.70 -4.17
N THR A 209 -6.51 -0.46 -4.55
CA THR A 209 -5.67 0.41 -3.73
C THR A 209 -6.30 0.66 -2.36
N SER A 210 -7.60 0.95 -2.29
CA SER A 210 -8.28 1.27 -1.03
C SER A 210 -8.32 0.07 -0.08
N LEU A 211 -8.48 -1.15 -0.60
CA LEU A 211 -8.40 -2.37 0.20
C LEU A 211 -7.00 -2.59 0.78
N GLU A 212 -5.95 -2.41 -0.03
CA GLU A 212 -4.54 -2.48 0.42
C GLU A 212 -4.26 -1.42 1.50
N GLU A 213 -4.73 -0.19 1.30
CA GLU A 213 -4.53 0.92 2.26
C GLU A 213 -5.31 0.73 3.56
N VAL A 214 -6.55 0.23 3.52
CA VAL A 214 -7.31 -0.06 4.76
C VAL A 214 -6.61 -1.11 5.61
N GLU A 215 -6.09 -2.18 5.00
CA GLU A 215 -5.32 -3.20 5.72
C GLU A 215 -4.05 -2.60 6.36
N SER A 216 -3.31 -1.80 5.59
CA SER A 216 -2.11 -1.10 6.06
C SER A 216 -2.40 -0.15 7.22
N ILE A 217 -3.47 0.65 7.11
CA ILE A 217 -3.91 1.59 8.14
C ILE A 217 -4.30 0.86 9.42
N ASP A 218 -5.07 -0.23 9.32
CA ASP A 218 -5.51 -1.00 10.49
C ASP A 218 -4.32 -1.57 11.26
N GLN A 219 -3.30 -2.06 10.56
CA GLN A 219 -2.04 -2.51 11.17
C GLN A 219 -1.29 -1.35 11.86
N GLU A 220 -1.19 -0.19 11.22
CA GLU A 220 -0.50 0.97 11.79
C GLU A 220 -1.22 1.52 13.03
N ILE A 221 -2.56 1.59 13.01
CA ILE A 221 -3.37 2.04 14.17
C ILE A 221 -3.07 1.17 15.39
N VAL A 222 -3.01 -0.16 15.23
CA VAL A 222 -2.67 -1.10 16.31
C VAL A 222 -1.27 -0.83 16.87
N LEU A 223 -0.29 -0.54 16.01
CA LEU A 223 1.08 -0.22 16.42
C LEU A 223 1.17 1.12 17.17
N LEU A 224 0.45 2.14 16.73
CA LEU A 224 0.44 3.45 17.39
C LEU A 224 -0.25 3.40 18.76
N LYS A 225 -1.36 2.68 18.88
CA LYS A 225 -2.08 2.51 20.15
C LYS A 225 -1.27 1.68 21.16
N SER A 226 -0.65 0.58 20.74
CA SER A 226 0.21 -0.23 21.62
C SER A 226 1.45 0.51 22.12
N ARG A 227 1.99 1.45 21.33
CA ARG A 227 3.05 2.37 21.78
C ARG A 227 2.55 3.40 22.79
N GLY A 228 1.30 3.86 22.67
CA GLY A 228 0.67 4.79 23.62
C GLY A 228 0.39 4.17 24.99
N THR A 229 0.01 2.89 25.02
CA THR A 229 -0.21 2.12 26.27
C THR A 229 1.12 1.66 26.89
N SER A 230 2.11 1.35 26.05
CA SER A 230 3.48 1.02 26.48
C SER A 230 4.32 2.26 26.73
N LYS A 231 3.81 3.23 27.49
CA LYS A 231 4.66 4.23 28.16
C LYS A 231 5.68 3.47 29.00
N GLN A 232 6.84 3.21 28.40
CA GLN A 232 8.04 2.84 29.11
C GLN A 232 8.18 3.80 30.30
N PRO A 233 8.35 3.33 31.54
CA PRO A 233 8.90 4.20 32.56
C PRO A 233 10.18 4.76 31.97
N SER A 234 10.29 6.09 31.93
CA SER A 234 11.53 6.78 31.56
C SER A 234 12.69 6.02 32.19
N ALA A 235 13.58 5.48 31.35
CA ALA A 235 14.79 4.84 31.87
C ALA A 235 15.39 5.80 32.91
N PRO A 236 15.70 5.32 34.13
CA PRO A 236 16.24 6.19 35.17
C PRO A 236 17.45 6.94 34.60
N PRO A 237 17.63 8.23 34.95
CA PRO A 237 18.73 9.02 34.42
C PRO A 237 20.03 8.23 34.61
N HIS A 238 20.75 8.01 33.50
CA HIS A 238 22.06 7.37 33.51
C HIS A 238 22.99 8.18 34.42
N GLY A 239 23.09 7.72 35.67
CA GLY A 239 23.86 8.35 36.73
C GLY A 239 24.11 7.43 37.92
N ALA A 240 23.96 6.11 37.75
CA ALA A 240 24.55 5.14 38.68
C ALA A 240 25.69 4.43 37.94
N PRO A 241 26.92 4.39 38.48
CA PRO A 241 28.03 3.73 37.83
C PRO A 241 27.69 2.25 37.72
N ARG A 242 27.40 1.83 36.49
CA ARG A 242 27.24 0.42 36.14
C ARG A 242 28.55 -0.26 36.52
N GLN A 243 28.54 -1.13 37.53
CA GLN A 243 29.71 -1.90 37.91
C GLN A 243 30.30 -2.49 36.63
N ALA A 244 31.57 -2.18 36.36
CA ALA A 244 32.26 -2.61 35.16
C ALA A 244 32.16 -4.14 35.06
N ARG A 245 31.27 -4.63 34.19
CA ARG A 245 31.19 -6.07 33.92
C ARG A 245 32.53 -6.46 33.32
N ALA A 246 33.18 -7.45 33.92
CA ALA A 246 34.45 -7.97 33.43
C ALA A 246 34.30 -8.31 31.93
N PRO A 247 35.28 -7.92 31.09
CA PRO A 247 35.21 -8.20 29.66
C PRO A 247 35.07 -9.70 29.45
N LEU A 248 34.07 -10.10 28.67
CA LEU A 248 33.85 -11.50 28.30
C LEU A 248 35.10 -12.01 27.59
N LYS A 249 35.68 -13.10 28.09
CA LYS A 249 36.76 -13.79 27.40
C LYS A 249 36.20 -14.37 26.10
N PRO A 250 36.77 -14.08 24.92
CA PRO A 250 36.37 -14.75 23.70
C PRO A 250 36.65 -16.26 23.87
N PHE A 251 35.63 -17.08 23.65
CA PHE A 251 35.81 -18.52 23.50
C PHE A 251 35.84 -18.82 22.00
N ILE A 252 36.79 -19.66 21.60
CA ILE A 252 36.84 -20.17 20.24
C ILE A 252 35.88 -21.36 20.20
N LEU A 253 34.89 -21.32 19.32
CA LEU A 253 34.03 -22.47 19.04
C LEU A 253 34.88 -23.50 18.30
N THR A 254 35.53 -24.40 19.05
CA THR A 254 36.29 -25.51 18.47
C THR A 254 35.31 -26.44 17.76
N ARG A 255 35.53 -26.62 16.46
CA ARG A 255 34.74 -27.54 15.61
C ARG A 255 34.94 -28.96 16.15
N ASP A 256 33.90 -29.52 16.73
CA ASP A 256 33.93 -30.91 17.13
C ASP A 256 33.80 -31.80 15.89
N ALA A 257 34.56 -32.90 15.86
CA ALA A 257 34.65 -33.78 14.68
C ALA A 257 33.28 -34.36 14.26
N ALA A 258 32.32 -34.37 15.18
CA ALA A 258 30.94 -34.77 14.93
C ALA A 258 30.14 -33.78 14.05
N GLN A 259 30.38 -32.46 14.17
CA GLN A 259 29.64 -31.44 13.39
C GLN A 259 30.09 -31.38 11.92
N ALA A 260 31.36 -31.69 11.64
CA ALA A 260 31.92 -31.76 10.29
C ALA A 260 31.38 -32.94 9.46
N LYS A 261 30.75 -33.93 10.11
CA LYS A 261 30.21 -35.12 9.45
C LYS A 261 28.75 -34.94 9.00
N VAL A 262 28.03 -33.99 9.59
CA VAL A 262 26.60 -33.72 9.31
C VAL A 262 26.46 -32.52 8.35
N PHE A 263 27.26 -31.47 8.57
CA PHE A 263 27.41 -30.39 7.61
C PHE A 263 28.68 -30.70 6.83
N GLY A 264 28.53 -31.19 5.60
CA GLY A 264 29.64 -31.53 4.72
C GLY A 264 30.72 -30.45 4.72
N ALA A 265 31.98 -30.88 4.58
CA ALA A 265 33.13 -29.99 4.51
C ALA A 265 32.77 -28.77 3.65
N GLY A 266 32.80 -27.59 4.27
CA GLY A 266 32.26 -26.36 3.70
C GLY A 266 32.65 -26.21 2.23
N TYR A 267 31.69 -25.77 1.42
CA TYR A 267 31.84 -25.55 -0.02
C TYR A 267 33.25 -25.03 -0.35
N PRO A 268 34.07 -25.79 -1.11
CA PRO A 268 35.30 -25.25 -1.68
C PRO A 268 34.88 -24.27 -2.77
N ALA A 269 34.62 -23.02 -2.36
CA ALA A 269 34.08 -21.97 -3.22
C ALA A 269 35.17 -21.30 -4.09
N LEU A 270 36.17 -22.05 -4.53
CA LEU A 270 37.11 -21.62 -5.56
C LEU A 270 37.43 -22.84 -6.44
N PRO A 271 37.02 -22.84 -7.72
CA PRO A 271 37.52 -23.79 -8.70
C PRO A 271 39.01 -23.48 -8.94
N THR A 272 39.88 -24.21 -8.24
CA THR A 272 41.34 -24.12 -8.44
C THR A 272 41.85 -25.04 -9.53
N LEU A 273 40.95 -25.77 -10.20
CA LEU A 273 41.32 -26.69 -11.27
C LEU A 273 41.35 -25.92 -12.59
N THR A 274 42.50 -25.94 -13.27
CA THR A 274 42.56 -25.47 -14.65
C THR A 274 41.90 -26.49 -15.60
N VAL A 275 41.61 -26.08 -16.83
CA VAL A 275 40.99 -26.96 -17.83
C VAL A 275 41.89 -28.18 -18.12
N ASP A 276 43.21 -27.99 -18.12
CA ASP A 276 44.17 -29.07 -18.35
C ASP A 276 44.21 -30.07 -17.18
N ASP A 277 44.22 -29.57 -15.94
CA ASP A 277 44.15 -30.40 -14.74
C ASP A 277 42.87 -31.27 -14.70
N TRP A 278 41.76 -30.73 -15.23
CA TRP A 278 40.51 -31.47 -15.35
C TRP A 278 40.58 -32.62 -16.37
N TYR A 279 41.25 -32.40 -17.49
CA TYR A 279 41.46 -33.42 -18.52
C TYR A 279 42.38 -34.54 -18.03
N GLU A 280 43.45 -34.21 -17.31
CA GLU A 280 44.35 -35.21 -16.72
C GLU A 280 43.66 -36.05 -15.66
N GLN A 281 42.83 -35.43 -14.82
CA GLN A 281 42.04 -36.13 -13.80
C GLN A 281 41.02 -37.10 -14.42
N ARG A 282 40.42 -36.73 -15.56
CA ARG A 282 39.51 -37.64 -16.29
C ARG A 282 40.23 -38.73 -17.08
N ARG A 283 41.46 -38.48 -17.54
CA ARG A 283 42.34 -39.49 -18.16
C ARG A 283 42.76 -40.55 -17.14
N THR A 284 43.16 -40.14 -15.94
CA THR A 284 43.53 -41.06 -14.84
C THR A 284 42.34 -41.89 -14.35
N HIS A 285 41.13 -41.33 -14.37
CA HIS A 285 39.89 -42.07 -14.07
C HIS A 285 39.34 -42.89 -15.26
N GLY A 286 40.06 -42.97 -16.38
CA GLY A 286 39.76 -43.89 -17.49
C GLY A 286 38.50 -43.57 -18.32
N LEU A 287 37.98 -42.34 -18.22
CA LEU A 287 36.69 -41.96 -18.82
C LEU A 287 36.82 -41.18 -20.15
N VAL A 288 38.03 -40.99 -20.67
CA VAL A 288 38.27 -40.33 -21.96
C VAL A 288 39.28 -41.12 -22.78
N ALA A 289 38.89 -41.56 -23.97
CA ALA A 289 39.77 -42.23 -24.92
C ALA A 289 40.71 -41.21 -25.59
N SER A 290 42.01 -41.54 -25.64
CA SER A 290 42.99 -40.82 -26.44
C SER A 290 42.71 -41.05 -27.94
N GLN A 291 42.56 -39.96 -28.70
CA GLN A 291 42.84 -40.00 -30.14
C GLN A 291 44.35 -39.98 -30.36
#